data_AF-A0A1B2F1F7-F1
#
_entry.id   AF-A0A1B2F1F7-F1
#
_cell.length_a   1.000
_cell.length_b   1.000
_cell.length_c   1.000
_cell.angle_alpha   90.00
_cell.angle_beta   90.00
_cell.angle_gamma   90.00
#
_symmetry.space_group_name_H-M   'P 1'
#
loop_
_entity.id
_entity.type
_entity.pdbx_description
1 polymer ?
#
loop_
_entity_poly.entity_id
_entity_poly.type
_entity_poly.pdbx_seq_one_letter_code
_entity_poly.pdbx_strand_id
1 'polypeptide(L)'
;MSLGLNLRFCGSRIDLSHAASRVILGFACGGCLVLTLGLAGCAGKTEPQVQYVRVEVPVQVPCRAPEVAVPAWATASLKKSDTPEAKVRALLAERRQRIGYERLLEAAVDACR
;
A
#
# COMPACT_ATOMS: atom_id res chain seq x y z
N MET A 1 -9.81 -3.25 -14.05
CA MET A 1 -10.65 -4.48 -14.09
C MET A 1 -11.77 -4.23 -15.07
N SER A 2 -11.66 -4.81 -16.26
CA SER A 2 -12.59 -4.62 -17.39
C SER A 2 -13.84 -5.45 -17.19
N LEU A 3 -15.01 -4.81 -17.14
CA LEU A 3 -16.31 -5.47 -17.13
C LEU A 3 -16.79 -5.68 -18.58
N GLY A 4 -16.64 -6.91 -19.06
CA GLY A 4 -17.18 -7.35 -20.35
C GLY A 4 -18.69 -7.55 -20.28
N LEU A 5 -19.46 -6.65 -20.90
CA LEU A 5 -20.87 -6.85 -21.17
C LEU A 5 -21.03 -7.78 -22.40
N ASN A 6 -21.40 -9.03 -22.14
CA ASN A 6 -21.87 -9.96 -23.16
C ASN A 6 -23.37 -9.70 -23.44
N LEU A 7 -23.68 -8.88 -24.45
CA LEU A 7 -25.02 -8.87 -25.05
C LEU A 7 -25.09 -9.99 -26.09
N ARG A 8 -25.66 -11.13 -25.70
CA ARG A 8 -26.16 -12.13 -26.64
C ARG A 8 -27.51 -11.65 -27.17
N PHE A 9 -27.48 -11.01 -28.33
CA PHE A 9 -28.65 -10.93 -29.20
C PHE A 9 -28.94 -12.33 -29.74
N CYS A 10 -30.00 -12.96 -29.26
CA CYS A 10 -30.56 -14.16 -29.88
C CYS A 10 -31.90 -13.77 -30.48
N GLY A 11 -31.92 -13.64 -31.81
CA GLY A 11 -33.15 -13.44 -32.55
C GLY A 11 -34.06 -14.65 -32.38
N SER A 12 -35.34 -14.39 -32.12
CA SER A 12 -36.39 -15.35 -32.42
C SER A 12 -37.61 -14.55 -32.85
N ARG A 13 -37.84 -14.56 -34.17
CA ARG A 13 -39.01 -14.03 -34.83
C ARG A 13 -40.14 -15.01 -34.57
N ILE A 14 -40.99 -14.71 -33.60
CA ILE A 14 -42.24 -15.43 -33.35
C ILE A 14 -43.34 -14.39 -33.16
N ASP A 15 -44.44 -14.65 -33.84
CA ASP A 15 -45.49 -13.74 -34.25
C ASP A 15 -46.13 -12.92 -33.11
N LEU A 16 -46.07 -11.60 -33.25
CA LEU A 16 -46.53 -10.58 -32.30
C LEU A 16 -48.03 -10.29 -32.39
N SER A 17 -48.81 -11.09 -33.11
CA SER A 17 -50.20 -10.73 -33.43
C SER A 17 -51.16 -11.89 -33.21
N HIS A 18 -51.37 -12.28 -31.94
CA HIS A 18 -52.68 -12.80 -31.47
C HIS A 18 -52.75 -13.04 -29.94
N ALA A 19 -51.63 -13.00 -29.22
CA ALA A 19 -51.62 -13.13 -27.75
C ALA A 19 -51.77 -11.80 -26.99
N ALA A 20 -51.84 -10.67 -27.70
CA ALA A 20 -51.95 -9.33 -27.11
C ALA A 20 -53.27 -9.09 -26.36
N SER A 21 -54.37 -9.76 -26.72
CA SER A 21 -55.66 -9.53 -26.06
C SER A 21 -55.83 -10.22 -24.71
N ARG A 22 -55.01 -11.21 -24.35
CA ARG A 22 -55.17 -11.96 -23.08
C ARG A 22 -54.20 -11.56 -21.98
N VAL A 23 -53.10 -10.88 -22.30
CA VAL A 23 -52.15 -10.40 -21.28
C VAL A 23 -52.58 -9.05 -20.69
N ILE A 24 -53.29 -8.21 -21.45
CA ILE A 24 -53.74 -6.88 -21.00
C ILE A 24 -54.71 -6.96 -19.80
N LEU A 25 -55.54 -8.01 -19.73
CA LEU A 25 -56.51 -8.15 -18.62
C LEU A 25 -55.95 -8.86 -17.37
N GLY A 26 -54.83 -9.58 -17.48
CA GLY A 26 -54.15 -10.21 -16.35
C GLY A 26 -53.08 -9.32 -15.69
N PHE A 27 -52.60 -8.31 -16.41
CA PHE A 27 -51.57 -7.38 -15.93
C PHE A 27 -52.15 -6.16 -15.18
N ALA A 28 -53.47 -5.99 -15.19
CA ALA A 28 -54.15 -4.79 -14.73
C ALA A 28 -54.36 -4.65 -13.20
N CYS A 29 -54.09 -5.67 -12.38
CA CYS A 29 -54.32 -5.54 -10.93
C CYS A 29 -53.22 -6.07 -10.01
N GLY A 30 -52.31 -6.94 -10.47
CA GLY A 30 -51.29 -7.57 -9.60
C GLY A 30 -49.83 -7.30 -9.98
N GLY A 31 -49.47 -7.55 -11.24
CA GLY A 31 -48.07 -7.52 -11.68
C GLY A 31 -47.47 -6.11 -11.80
N CYS A 32 -48.28 -5.12 -12.19
CA CYS A 32 -47.83 -3.74 -12.37
C CYS A 32 -47.41 -3.08 -11.04
N LEU A 33 -48.11 -3.42 -9.94
CA LEU A 33 -47.76 -2.96 -8.59
C LEU A 33 -46.41 -3.53 -8.15
N VAL A 34 -46.19 -4.84 -8.32
CA VAL A 34 -44.94 -5.49 -7.91
C VAL A 34 -43.73 -4.95 -8.67
N LEU A 35 -43.88 -4.68 -9.98
CA LEU A 35 -42.81 -4.10 -10.79
C LEU A 35 -42.48 -2.67 -10.32
N THR A 36 -43.49 -1.82 -10.13
CA THR A 36 -43.30 -0.43 -9.70
C THR A 36 -42.69 -0.30 -8.31
N LEU A 37 -43.08 -1.19 -7.38
CA LEU A 37 -42.49 -1.30 -6.03
C LEU A 37 -41.03 -1.76 -6.07
N GLY A 38 -40.68 -2.70 -6.94
CA GLY A 38 -39.31 -3.18 -7.10
C GLY A 38 -38.35 -2.13 -7.67
N LEU A 39 -38.79 -1.31 -8.63
CA LEU A 39 -37.98 -0.21 -9.18
C LEU A 39 -37.81 0.95 -8.19
N ALA A 40 -38.81 1.23 -7.35
CA ALA A 40 -38.70 2.27 -6.31
C ALA A 40 -37.62 1.93 -5.25
N GLY A 41 -37.40 0.63 -4.96
CA GLY A 41 -36.34 0.18 -4.05
C GLY A 41 -34.91 0.45 -4.55
N CYS A 42 -34.71 0.55 -5.86
CA CYS A 42 -33.39 0.87 -6.45
C CYS A 42 -33.10 2.38 -6.46
N ALA A 43 -34.13 3.23 -6.45
CA ALA A 43 -33.99 4.69 -6.38
C ALA A 43 -33.78 5.21 -4.95
N GLY A 44 -34.16 4.43 -3.92
CA GLY A 44 -33.99 4.76 -2.51
C GLY A 44 -32.58 4.51 -1.96
N LYS A 45 -31.54 4.74 -2.76
CA LYS A 45 -30.15 4.62 -2.29
C LYS A 45 -29.86 5.85 -1.42
N THR A 46 -30.07 5.72 -0.11
CA THR A 46 -29.74 6.75 0.90
C THR A 46 -28.34 7.30 0.68
N GLU A 47 -28.21 8.63 0.71
CA GLU A 47 -26.93 9.34 0.64
C GLU A 47 -25.93 8.69 1.62
N PRO A 48 -24.79 8.17 1.16
CA PRO A 48 -23.84 7.52 2.03
C PRO A 48 -23.40 8.51 3.11
N GLN A 49 -23.52 8.11 4.38
CA GLN A 49 -23.13 8.93 5.53
C GLN A 49 -21.61 9.16 5.47
N VAL A 50 -21.19 10.36 5.06
CA VAL A 50 -19.79 10.73 4.90
C VAL A 50 -19.16 10.90 6.29
N GLN A 51 -18.46 9.88 6.76
CA GLN A 51 -17.65 9.99 7.97
C GLN A 51 -16.29 10.58 7.63
N TYR A 52 -16.06 11.80 8.09
CA TYR A 52 -14.75 12.44 8.02
C TYR A 52 -13.82 11.83 9.07
N VAL A 53 -12.90 10.98 8.62
CA VAL A 53 -11.85 10.41 9.47
C VAL A 53 -10.65 11.35 9.46
N ARG A 54 -10.21 11.77 10.66
CA ARG A 54 -8.91 12.43 10.82
C ARG A 54 -7.83 11.35 10.67
N VAL A 55 -6.98 11.49 9.65
CA VAL A 55 -5.83 10.63 9.44
C VAL A 55 -4.60 11.38 9.94
N GLU A 56 -3.86 10.76 10.87
CA GLU A 56 -2.55 11.27 11.24
C GLU A 56 -1.56 10.94 10.13
N VAL A 57 -1.02 11.99 9.51
CA VAL A 57 0.03 11.85 8.50
C VAL A 57 1.37 11.89 9.24
N PRO A 58 2.20 10.82 9.16
CA PRO A 58 3.51 10.84 9.78
C PRO A 58 4.36 11.94 9.12
N VAL A 59 4.81 12.89 9.93
CA VAL A 59 5.73 13.94 9.51
C VAL A 59 7.16 13.53 9.84
N GLN A 60 8.09 13.78 8.92
CA GLN A 60 9.49 13.48 9.14
C GLN A 60 10.06 14.45 10.18
N VAL A 61 10.43 13.93 11.35
CA VAL A 61 11.10 14.70 12.39
C VAL A 61 12.62 14.71 12.14
N PRO A 62 13.30 15.87 12.25
CA PRO A 62 14.73 15.93 12.06
C PRO A 62 15.46 15.25 13.23
N CYS A 63 16.33 14.28 12.95
CA CYS A 63 17.19 13.71 13.98
C CYS A 63 18.26 14.70 14.44
N ARG A 64 18.53 14.73 15.75
CA ARG A 64 19.57 15.57 16.38
C ARG A 64 20.72 14.74 16.98
N ALA A 65 21.06 13.62 16.35
CA ALA A 65 22.21 12.84 16.77
C ALA A 65 23.52 13.63 16.54
N PRO A 66 24.49 13.57 17.45
CA PRO A 66 25.79 14.20 17.26
C PRO A 66 26.58 13.52 16.15
N GLU A 67 27.46 14.28 15.49
CA GLU A 67 28.38 13.73 14.49
C GLU A 67 29.42 12.82 15.18
N VAL A 68 29.56 11.59 14.68
CA VAL A 68 30.53 10.62 15.20
C VAL A 68 31.86 10.84 14.49
N ALA A 69 32.88 11.28 15.23
CA ALA A 69 34.21 11.55 14.69
C ALA A 69 34.91 10.26 14.21
N VAL A 70 35.53 10.33 13.03
CA VAL A 70 36.35 9.23 12.49
C VAL A 70 37.62 9.08 13.32
N PRO A 71 37.93 7.88 13.84
CA PRO A 71 39.13 7.67 14.64
C PRO A 71 40.39 7.68 13.77
N ALA A 72 41.52 7.99 14.38
CA ALA A 72 42.83 7.80 13.76
C ALA A 72 43.13 6.31 13.61
N TRP A 73 42.96 5.78 12.39
CA TRP A 73 43.12 4.37 12.08
C TRP A 73 44.54 3.88 12.32
N ALA A 74 44.70 2.81 13.08
CA ALA A 74 46.01 2.28 13.45
C ALA A 74 46.84 1.80 12.24
N THR A 75 46.21 1.47 11.11
CA THR A 75 46.92 1.08 9.89
C THR A 75 47.36 2.26 9.03
N ALA A 76 46.94 3.50 9.32
CA ALA A 76 47.20 4.66 8.47
C ALA A 76 48.71 4.93 8.25
N SER A 77 49.56 4.54 9.19
CA SER A 77 51.01 4.72 9.12
C SER A 77 51.78 3.50 8.61
N LEU A 78 51.11 2.39 8.29
CA LEU A 78 51.78 1.17 7.84
C LEU A 78 52.43 1.35 6.46
N LYS A 79 53.64 0.84 6.33
CA LYS A 79 54.41 0.79 5.08
C LYS A 79 54.56 -0.64 4.59
N LYS A 80 54.79 -0.80 3.29
CA LYS A 80 55.04 -2.10 2.68
C LYS A 80 56.27 -2.79 3.28
N SER A 81 57.30 -2.03 3.63
CA SER A 81 58.55 -2.49 4.24
C SER A 81 58.43 -2.92 5.70
N ASP A 82 57.31 -2.64 6.38
CA ASP A 82 57.17 -2.98 7.79
C ASP A 82 57.15 -4.50 8.00
N THR A 83 57.67 -4.92 9.15
CA THR A 83 57.72 -6.33 9.51
C THR A 83 56.32 -6.93 9.62
N PRO A 84 56.14 -8.23 9.36
CA PRO A 84 54.86 -8.90 9.53
C PRO A 84 54.24 -8.67 10.92
N GLU A 85 55.05 -8.67 11.97
CA GLU A 85 54.61 -8.50 13.36
C GLU A 85 54.05 -7.09 13.60
N ALA A 86 54.68 -6.06 13.04
CA ALA A 86 54.19 -4.68 13.12
C ALA A 86 52.84 -4.52 12.41
N LYS A 87 52.69 -5.15 11.24
CA LYS A 87 51.42 -5.17 10.48
C LYS A 87 50.30 -5.86 11.24
N VAL A 88 50.55 -7.06 11.78
CA VAL A 88 49.55 -7.81 12.55
C VAL A 88 49.11 -7.02 13.79
N ARG A 89 50.04 -6.39 14.51
CA ARG A 89 49.71 -5.55 15.68
C ARG A 89 48.81 -4.38 15.30
N ALA A 90 49.15 -3.64 14.25
CA ALA A 90 48.35 -2.51 13.77
C ALA A 90 46.96 -2.96 13.28
N LEU A 91 46.86 -4.08 12.56
CA LEU A 91 45.59 -4.64 12.10
C LEU A 91 44.69 -5.09 13.26
N LEU A 92 45.25 -5.72 14.30
CA LEU A 92 44.50 -6.11 15.50
C LEU A 92 44.04 -4.91 16.33
N ALA A 93 44.83 -3.84 16.36
CA ALA A 93 44.44 -2.59 16.99
C ALA A 93 43.28 -1.93 16.21
N GLU A 94 43.41 -1.81 14.89
CA GLU A 94 42.36 -1.23 14.04
C GLU A 94 41.06 -2.04 14.07
N ARG A 95 41.15 -3.37 14.10
CA ARG A 95 39.94 -4.22 14.23
C ARG A 95 39.11 -3.84 15.47
N ARG A 96 39.78 -3.55 16.60
CA ARG A 96 39.08 -3.09 17.81
C ARG A 96 38.54 -1.67 17.65
N GLN A 97 39.27 -0.78 16.96
CA GLN A 97 38.78 0.56 16.64
C GLN A 97 37.50 0.50 15.78
N ARG A 98 37.43 -0.39 14.77
CA ARG A 98 36.25 -0.58 13.92
C ARG A 98 35.03 -1.02 14.73
N ILE A 99 35.20 -2.03 15.59
CA ILE A 99 34.14 -2.52 16.48
C ILE A 99 33.60 -1.39 17.37
N GLY A 100 34.48 -0.55 17.93
CA GLY A 100 34.06 0.59 18.75
C GLY A 100 33.34 1.65 17.93
N TYR A 101 33.87 1.98 16.75
CA TYR A 101 33.28 2.98 15.86
C TYR A 101 31.90 2.55 15.32
N GLU A 102 31.74 1.28 14.95
CA GLU A 102 30.45 0.70 14.55
C GLU A 102 29.41 0.84 15.66
N ARG A 103 29.77 0.55 16.92
CA ARG A 103 28.84 0.74 18.05
C ARG A 103 28.46 2.19 18.29
N LEU A 104 29.38 3.13 18.08
CA LEU A 104 29.06 4.56 18.17
C LEU A 104 28.10 4.98 17.06
N LEU A 105 28.29 4.47 15.84
CA LEU A 105 27.38 4.72 14.72
C LEU A 105 26.00 4.11 14.97
N GLU A 106 25.93 2.87 15.46
CA GLU A 106 24.68 2.22 15.86
C GLU A 106 23.93 3.07 16.90
N ALA A 107 24.63 3.51 17.95
CA ALA A 107 24.04 4.36 18.98
C ALA A 107 23.53 5.71 18.43
N ALA A 108 24.24 6.31 17.46
CA ALA A 108 23.82 7.54 16.81
C ALA A 108 22.55 7.34 15.97
N VAL A 109 22.44 6.20 15.27
CA VAL A 109 21.24 5.84 14.49
C VAL A 109 20.06 5.51 15.41
N ASP A 110 20.29 4.79 16.50
CA ASP A 110 19.26 4.43 17.47
C ASP A 110 18.68 5.67 18.18
N ALA A 111 19.46 6.73 18.36
CA ALA A 111 18.97 8.01 18.86
C ALA A 111 17.98 8.71 17.91
N CYS A 112 17.85 8.25 16.66
CA CYS A 112 16.98 8.82 15.63
C CYS A 112 15.68 8.02 15.37
N ARG A 113 15.51 6.87 16.04
CA ARG A 113 14.31 6.03 15.91
C ARG A 113 13.21 6.50 16.86
#